data_AF-A0A4V1SBJ0-F1
#
_entry.id   AF-A0A4V1SBJ0-F1
#
_cell.length_a   1.000
_cell.length_b   1.000
_cell.length_c   1.000
_cell.angle_alpha   90.00
_cell.angle_beta   90.00
_cell.angle_gamma   90.00
#
_symmetry.space_group_name_H-M   'P 1'
#
loop_
_entity.id
_entity.type
_entity.pdbx_description
1 polymer ?
#
loop_
_entity_poly.entity_id
_entity_poly.type
_entity_poly.pdbx_seq_one_letter_code
_entity_poly.pdbx_strand_id
1 'polypeptide(L)'
;GYIVAPEDGRYTFWIASDESSELWLSTDGNPTNRVKIASVSSAVAAQSWDSQPGQKSVPIALVTGRRYYVEVLHKEGINGDHVAVAWQGPSFDRRVITNGYLENPLVIPGNPGLKREVWSGVSGTAVVNLTSNSAFTGGRPTSRGILTTFESPANFADNYGERVTGHLVPPESGNYKFWIASNDTAELWLSTDTNPANRVKIASNTGVTAARAWTTTASQESGWIVLTAGQRYHIEVLHKEGTLSDHMAVAWQGPSFARQIIDGRFLEYPGTVPAPAYLKREVWTGVGGNNVSDLTGLSSYPNSPNQTQALTTFETVANSADNYGQKVSGYFIAPVAGSYQFWIASDDGGELWLATNGNPANKTRIAYTTSATGQKDFLKFPSQASAAITLAAGQRCYIEALHKEGGGEDYLAVAFEGPGITRQVIDGRFLEYPGLRPATTQS
;
A
#
# COMPACT_ATOMS: atom_id res chain seq x y z
N GLY A 1 16.50 -16.08 11.44
CA GLY A 1 16.46 -14.87 10.62
C GLY A 1 16.11 -15.21 9.21
N TYR A 2 16.60 -14.45 8.24
CA TYR A 2 16.37 -14.72 6.82
C TYR A 2 17.70 -14.82 6.08
N ILE A 3 17.74 -15.65 5.04
CA ILE A 3 18.79 -15.63 4.03
C ILE A 3 18.25 -14.94 2.78
N VAL A 4 19.10 -14.14 2.14
CA VAL A 4 18.87 -13.57 0.82
C VAL A 4 19.96 -14.05 -0.13
N ALA A 5 19.55 -14.78 -1.16
CA ALA A 5 20.46 -15.29 -2.18
C ALA A 5 20.99 -14.15 -3.07
N PRO A 6 22.28 -14.13 -3.44
CA PRO A 6 22.84 -13.15 -4.36
C PRO A 6 22.38 -13.33 -5.81
N GLU A 7 21.96 -14.54 -6.18
CA GLU A 7 21.57 -14.89 -7.55
C GLU A 7 20.48 -15.97 -7.53
N ASP A 8 19.81 -16.13 -8.67
CA ASP A 8 18.85 -17.21 -8.84
C ASP A 8 19.58 -18.55 -8.97
N GLY A 9 19.05 -19.59 -8.33
CA GLY A 9 19.51 -20.95 -8.59
C GLY A 9 19.36 -21.88 -7.41
N ARG A 10 20.06 -23.01 -7.48
CA ARG A 10 19.97 -24.07 -6.46
C ARG A 10 21.12 -23.94 -5.47
N TYR A 11 20.77 -23.81 -4.21
CA TYR A 11 21.69 -23.71 -3.10
C TYR A 11 21.69 -25.00 -2.29
N THR A 12 22.87 -25.44 -1.89
CA THR A 12 23.04 -26.54 -0.93
C THR A 12 23.53 -25.95 0.38
N PHE A 13 22.99 -26.41 1.51
CA PHE A 13 23.33 -25.93 2.84
C PHE A 13 24.01 -27.02 3.66
N TRP A 14 24.91 -26.59 4.55
CA TRP A 14 25.58 -27.45 5.52
C TRP A 14 25.55 -26.85 6.91
N ILE A 15 25.57 -27.71 7.93
CA ILE A 15 25.71 -27.32 9.34
C ILE A 15 26.80 -28.15 10.02
N ALA A 16 27.61 -27.51 10.86
CA ALA A 16 28.63 -28.14 11.71
C ALA A 16 28.56 -27.50 13.11
N SER A 17 28.53 -28.31 14.16
CA SER A 17 28.43 -27.84 15.54
C SER A 17 29.14 -28.74 16.53
N ASP A 18 29.51 -28.15 17.67
CA ASP A 18 29.83 -28.89 18.88
C ASP A 18 28.51 -29.36 19.46
N GLU A 19 28.32 -30.66 19.65
CA GLU A 19 27.03 -31.27 19.98
C GLU A 19 25.90 -31.06 18.96
N SER A 20 24.67 -31.37 19.38
CA SER A 20 23.52 -31.50 18.49
C SER A 20 23.04 -30.16 17.96
N SER A 21 22.76 -30.10 16.66
CA SER A 21 22.14 -28.94 16.03
C SER A 21 21.19 -29.31 14.91
N GLU A 22 20.28 -28.40 14.60
CA GLU A 22 19.31 -28.51 13.53
C GLU A 22 19.30 -27.21 12.71
N LEU A 23 19.34 -27.34 11.39
CA LEU A 23 19.18 -26.25 10.44
C LEU A 23 17.79 -26.36 9.82
N TRP A 24 16.99 -25.31 9.99
CA TRP A 24 15.64 -25.18 9.45
C TRP A 24 15.59 -24.08 8.40
N LEU A 25 14.88 -24.33 7.31
CA LEU A 25 14.67 -23.34 6.24
C LEU A 25 13.23 -23.38 5.74
N SER A 26 12.64 -22.21 5.50
CA SER A 26 11.42 -22.07 4.71
C SER A 26 11.77 -21.67 3.28
N THR A 27 11.09 -22.24 2.30
CA THR A 27 11.17 -21.82 0.88
C THR A 27 10.40 -20.52 0.59
N ASP A 28 9.98 -19.83 1.65
CA ASP A 28 9.43 -18.47 1.64
C ASP A 28 9.87 -17.70 2.90
N GLY A 29 9.33 -16.49 3.07
CA GLY A 29 9.60 -15.66 4.25
C GLY A 29 8.76 -16.00 5.48
N ASN A 30 7.94 -17.06 5.47
CA ASN A 30 7.07 -17.41 6.59
C ASN A 30 7.75 -18.46 7.51
N PRO A 31 8.07 -18.12 8.78
CA PRO A 31 8.68 -19.06 9.72
C PRO A 31 7.85 -20.31 10.00
N THR A 32 6.53 -20.28 9.80
CA THR A 32 5.65 -21.44 10.03
C THR A 32 5.83 -22.53 8.99
N ASN A 33 6.38 -22.19 7.81
CA ASN A 33 6.56 -23.11 6.68
C ASN A 33 7.94 -23.77 6.68
N ARG A 34 8.76 -23.50 7.70
CA ARG A 34 10.12 -24.05 7.77
C ARG A 34 10.12 -25.56 7.91
N VAL A 35 11.05 -26.19 7.22
CA VAL A 35 11.35 -27.61 7.33
C VAL A 35 12.80 -27.79 7.76
N LYS A 36 13.09 -28.88 8.46
CA LYS A 36 14.47 -29.23 8.81
C LYS A 36 15.20 -29.66 7.53
N ILE A 37 16.30 -29.01 7.22
CA ILE A 37 17.07 -29.25 6.00
C ILE A 37 18.44 -29.89 6.24
N ALA A 38 18.98 -29.77 7.45
CA ALA A 38 20.22 -30.45 7.86
C ALA A 38 20.28 -30.55 9.40
N SER A 39 21.13 -31.42 9.93
CA SER A 39 21.36 -31.57 11.37
C SER A 39 22.69 -32.26 11.67
N VAL A 40 23.20 -32.00 12.87
CA VAL A 40 24.31 -32.73 13.51
C VAL A 40 23.73 -33.47 14.72
N SER A 41 23.98 -34.78 14.85
CA SER A 41 23.46 -35.57 15.98
C SER A 41 24.42 -35.64 17.18
N SER A 42 25.70 -35.34 16.97
CA SER A 42 26.77 -35.33 17.98
C SER A 42 27.93 -34.46 17.49
N ALA A 43 28.77 -33.97 18.39
CA ALA A 43 29.87 -33.06 18.06
C ALA A 43 30.68 -33.46 16.82
N VAL A 44 30.94 -32.47 15.95
CA VAL A 44 31.88 -32.54 14.82
C VAL A 44 32.88 -31.39 14.94
N ALA A 45 34.06 -31.52 14.33
CA ALA A 45 35.01 -30.41 14.33
C ALA A 45 34.46 -29.17 13.61
N ALA A 46 34.89 -27.97 14.02
CA ALA A 46 34.48 -26.72 13.40
C ALA A 46 34.68 -26.73 11.88
N GLN A 47 33.62 -26.40 11.14
CA GLN A 47 33.58 -26.40 9.68
C GLN A 47 33.90 -27.78 9.04
N SER A 48 33.76 -28.88 9.78
CA SER A 48 33.78 -30.22 9.22
C SER A 48 32.40 -30.59 8.70
N TRP A 49 32.15 -30.30 7.43
CA TRP A 49 30.80 -30.31 6.83
C TRP A 49 30.27 -31.69 6.44
N ASP A 50 31.13 -32.70 6.36
CA ASP A 50 30.82 -34.01 5.75
C ASP A 50 31.09 -35.19 6.70
N SER A 51 31.17 -34.94 8.01
CA SER A 51 31.44 -35.98 9.02
C SER A 51 30.24 -36.89 9.27
N GLN A 52 29.03 -36.38 9.09
CA GLN A 52 27.78 -37.11 9.30
C GLN A 52 26.85 -36.92 8.09
N PRO A 53 26.06 -37.95 7.71
CA PRO A 53 25.14 -37.87 6.58
C PRO A 53 24.09 -36.74 6.70
N GLY A 54 23.69 -36.38 7.92
CA GLY A 54 22.67 -35.37 8.18
C GLY A 54 23.13 -33.92 7.97
N GLN A 55 24.42 -33.66 7.79
CA GLN A 55 24.95 -32.30 7.77
C GLN A 55 24.63 -31.51 6.50
N LYS A 56 24.05 -32.15 5.48
CA LYS A 56 23.88 -31.59 4.15
C LYS A 56 22.42 -31.61 3.71
N SER A 57 21.93 -30.48 3.19
CA SER A 57 20.61 -30.41 2.57
C SER A 57 20.58 -30.99 1.15
N VAL A 58 19.38 -31.29 0.66
CA VAL A 58 19.15 -31.35 -0.79
C VAL A 58 19.33 -29.94 -1.40
N PRO A 59 19.60 -29.81 -2.71
CA PRO A 59 19.61 -28.50 -3.36
C PRO A 59 18.23 -27.82 -3.32
N ILE A 60 18.17 -26.58 -2.86
CA ILE A 60 16.96 -25.78 -2.68
C ILE A 60 16.99 -24.60 -3.64
N ALA A 61 15.92 -24.40 -4.41
CA ALA A 61 15.82 -23.28 -5.35
C ALA A 61 15.55 -21.98 -4.59
N LEU A 62 16.45 -21.02 -4.74
CA LEU A 62 16.31 -19.67 -4.22
C LEU A 62 16.28 -18.68 -5.40
N VAL A 63 15.70 -17.51 -5.12
CA VAL A 63 15.54 -16.41 -6.06
C VAL A 63 16.25 -15.21 -5.46
N THR A 64 17.06 -14.52 -6.27
CA THR A 64 17.83 -13.35 -5.85
C THR A 64 16.92 -12.29 -5.25
N GLY A 65 17.36 -11.67 -4.16
CA GLY A 65 16.59 -10.65 -3.44
C GLY A 65 15.36 -11.16 -2.67
N ARG A 66 14.95 -12.43 -2.83
CA ARG A 66 13.86 -13.02 -2.04
C ARG A 66 14.37 -13.52 -0.69
N ARG A 67 13.56 -13.32 0.35
CA ARG A 67 13.81 -13.80 1.72
C ARG A 67 13.36 -15.23 1.92
N TYR A 68 14.20 -15.99 2.59
CA TYR A 68 13.94 -17.36 3.01
C TYR A 68 14.20 -17.45 4.51
N TYR A 69 13.20 -17.81 5.31
CA TYR A 69 13.41 -17.94 6.74
C TYR A 69 14.45 -19.04 7.02
N VAL A 70 15.45 -18.74 7.86
CA VAL A 70 16.45 -19.69 8.33
C VAL A 70 16.53 -19.67 9.85
N GLU A 71 16.64 -20.83 10.46
CA GLU A 71 16.80 -20.99 11.91
C GLU A 71 17.82 -22.09 12.19
N VAL A 72 18.65 -21.85 13.19
CA VAL A 72 19.56 -22.84 13.75
C VAL A 72 19.15 -23.06 15.19
N LEU A 73 18.87 -24.32 15.53
CA LEU A 73 18.71 -24.76 16.91
C LEU A 73 19.99 -25.51 17.28
N HIS A 74 20.68 -25.08 18.31
CA HIS A 74 21.92 -25.70 18.77
C HIS A 74 21.82 -25.93 20.27
N LYS A 75 22.16 -27.15 20.71
CA LYS A 75 22.16 -27.53 22.11
C LYS A 75 23.55 -27.98 22.49
N GLU A 76 24.19 -27.15 23.31
CA GLU A 76 25.53 -27.39 23.83
C GLU A 76 25.54 -28.40 25.00
N GLY A 77 26.68 -29.07 25.14
CA GLY A 77 27.01 -30.03 26.20
C GLY A 77 28.05 -29.48 27.18
N ILE A 78 29.19 -30.16 27.31
CA ILE A 78 30.31 -29.75 28.19
C ILE A 78 31.60 -29.55 27.37
N ASN A 79 32.26 -28.41 27.59
CA ASN A 79 33.54 -27.98 26.98
C ASN A 79 33.50 -27.66 25.48
N GLY A 80 33.89 -26.44 25.11
CA GLY A 80 33.85 -25.95 23.73
C GLY A 80 32.46 -25.47 23.33
N ASP A 81 32.39 -24.66 22.29
CA ASP A 81 31.14 -24.24 21.66
C ASP A 81 31.39 -23.80 20.22
N HIS A 82 30.63 -24.35 19.29
CA HIS A 82 30.49 -23.75 17.97
C HIS A 82 29.22 -24.21 17.27
N VAL A 83 28.70 -23.34 16.41
CA VAL A 83 27.81 -23.73 15.34
C VAL A 83 28.12 -22.85 14.13
N ALA A 84 28.20 -23.48 12.97
CA ALA A 84 28.44 -22.80 11.71
C ALA A 84 27.51 -23.36 10.64
N VAL A 85 27.04 -22.48 9.76
CA VAL A 85 26.25 -22.84 8.59
C VAL A 85 27.03 -22.40 7.36
N ALA A 86 27.18 -23.32 6.41
CA ALA A 86 27.76 -23.05 5.11
C ALA A 86 26.73 -23.26 4.00
N TRP A 87 27.00 -22.67 2.85
CA TRP A 87 26.22 -22.84 1.65
C TRP A 87 27.08 -22.83 0.40
N GLN A 88 26.56 -23.40 -0.67
CA GLN A 88 27.13 -23.40 -2.00
C GLN A 88 26.04 -22.94 -2.96
N GLY A 89 26.36 -21.97 -3.80
CA GLY A 89 25.46 -21.42 -4.80
C GLY A 89 25.89 -21.77 -6.22
N PRO A 90 25.14 -21.31 -7.23
CA PRO A 90 25.45 -21.58 -8.64
C PRO A 90 26.83 -21.10 -9.09
N SER A 91 27.26 -19.91 -8.65
CA SER A 91 28.51 -19.27 -9.07
C SER A 91 29.65 -19.36 -8.05
N PHE A 92 29.46 -20.07 -6.94
CA PHE A 92 30.46 -20.11 -5.87
C PHE A 92 30.52 -21.42 -5.09
N ASP A 93 31.73 -21.79 -4.70
CA ASP A 93 32.01 -22.98 -3.89
C ASP A 93 31.54 -22.83 -2.44
N ARG A 94 31.41 -23.97 -1.75
CA ARG A 94 30.97 -24.04 -0.35
C ARG A 94 31.76 -23.10 0.55
N ARG A 95 31.04 -22.23 1.26
CA ARG A 95 31.58 -21.25 2.20
C ARG A 95 30.61 -20.97 3.34
N VAL A 96 31.12 -20.51 4.49
CA VAL A 96 30.27 -20.06 5.61
C VAL A 96 29.38 -18.90 5.14
N ILE A 97 28.12 -18.88 5.58
CA ILE A 97 27.20 -17.77 5.29
C ILE A 97 27.64 -16.56 6.11
N THR A 98 28.07 -15.50 5.44
CA THR A 98 28.48 -14.26 6.09
C THR A 98 27.30 -13.32 6.32
N ASN A 99 27.48 -12.31 7.17
CA ASN A 99 26.44 -11.32 7.49
C ASN A 99 25.87 -10.61 6.25
N GLY A 100 26.62 -10.54 5.13
CA GLY A 100 26.14 -9.96 3.87
C GLY A 100 24.96 -10.71 3.22
N TYR A 101 24.63 -11.91 3.69
CA TYR A 101 23.53 -12.73 3.20
C TYR A 101 22.48 -13.04 4.27
N LEU A 102 22.65 -12.53 5.49
CA LEU A 102 21.79 -12.81 6.65
C LEU A 102 21.03 -11.56 7.06
N GLU A 103 19.76 -11.72 7.42
CA GLU A 103 18.92 -10.64 7.92
C GLU A 103 18.24 -11.03 9.25
N ASN A 104 18.26 -10.12 10.22
CA ASN A 104 17.65 -10.29 11.54
C ASN A 104 16.10 -10.28 11.42
N PRO A 105 15.35 -11.15 12.14
CA PRO A 105 13.90 -11.00 12.23
C PRO A 105 13.53 -9.66 12.90
N LEU A 106 13.04 -8.71 12.10
CA LEU A 106 12.36 -7.54 12.63
C LEU A 106 11.01 -7.99 13.19
N VAL A 107 10.79 -7.79 14.49
CA VAL A 107 9.43 -7.62 15.00
C VAL A 107 8.92 -6.35 14.33
N ILE A 108 7.86 -6.46 13.52
CA ILE A 108 7.24 -5.32 12.81
C ILE A 108 6.05 -4.84 13.64
N PRO A 109 6.12 -3.71 14.37
CA PRO A 109 4.94 -3.07 14.88
C PRO A 109 4.42 -2.12 13.77
N GLY A 110 3.33 -2.47 13.10
CA GLY A 110 2.61 -1.56 12.19
C GLY A 110 2.77 -1.80 10.68
N ASN A 111 1.92 -1.15 9.90
CA ASN A 111 1.73 -1.36 8.46
C ASN A 111 3.01 -1.03 7.66
N PRO A 112 3.69 -2.02 7.05
CA PRO A 112 4.92 -1.77 6.29
C PRO A 112 4.64 -0.89 5.07
N GLY A 113 5.50 0.12 4.88
CA GLY A 113 5.44 1.04 3.74
C GLY A 113 5.26 2.51 4.10
N LEU A 114 5.15 3.35 3.09
CA LEU A 114 4.97 4.80 3.20
C LEU A 114 3.65 5.22 2.56
N LYS A 115 2.94 6.18 3.17
CA LYS A 115 1.80 6.82 2.52
C LYS A 115 2.31 7.65 1.35
N ARG A 116 1.81 7.36 0.15
CA ARG A 116 1.93 8.22 -1.03
C ARG A 116 0.65 9.01 -1.21
N GLU A 117 0.79 10.31 -1.45
CA GLU A 117 -0.29 11.21 -1.83
C GLU A 117 0.11 11.89 -3.13
N VAL A 118 -0.79 11.93 -4.11
CA VAL A 118 -0.54 12.49 -5.45
C VAL A 118 -1.53 13.61 -5.72
N TRP A 119 -1.07 14.69 -6.35
CA TRP A 119 -1.86 15.79 -6.85
C TRP A 119 -1.64 15.91 -8.36
N SER A 120 -2.61 15.47 -9.17
CA SER A 120 -2.58 15.62 -10.62
C SER A 120 -2.96 17.04 -11.07
N GLY A 121 -2.54 17.44 -12.27
CA GLY A 121 -2.85 18.75 -12.86
C GLY A 121 -2.03 19.90 -12.25
N VAL A 122 -0.91 19.59 -11.61
CA VAL A 122 0.04 20.59 -11.11
C VAL A 122 1.09 20.82 -12.20
N SER A 123 1.05 21.97 -12.85
CA SER A 123 2.01 22.33 -13.91
C SER A 123 3.38 22.75 -13.35
N GLY A 124 4.39 22.78 -14.22
CA GLY A 124 5.78 23.11 -13.86
C GLY A 124 6.57 21.91 -13.37
N THR A 125 7.86 22.09 -13.09
CA THR A 125 8.78 20.99 -12.73
C THR A 125 9.42 21.17 -11.36
N ALA A 126 9.23 22.33 -10.71
CA ALA A 126 9.83 22.63 -9.42
C ALA A 126 8.93 22.17 -8.26
N VAL A 127 9.50 21.64 -7.18
CA VAL A 127 8.76 21.29 -5.95
C VAL A 127 7.91 22.45 -5.42
N VAL A 128 8.35 23.71 -5.62
CA VAL A 128 7.54 24.89 -5.25
C VAL A 128 6.20 24.96 -6.00
N ASN A 129 6.11 24.43 -7.23
CA ASN A 129 4.85 24.33 -7.96
C ASN A 129 3.85 23.39 -7.24
N LEU A 130 4.34 22.33 -6.58
CA LEU A 130 3.52 21.49 -5.72
C LEU A 130 3.19 22.20 -4.40
N THR A 131 4.18 22.70 -3.68
CA THR A 131 3.97 23.20 -2.31
C THR A 131 3.18 24.50 -2.23
N SER A 132 3.17 25.30 -3.31
CA SER A 132 2.30 26.48 -3.44
C SER A 132 0.91 26.18 -4.01
N ASN A 133 0.67 24.96 -4.52
CA ASN A 133 -0.62 24.60 -5.10
C ASN A 133 -1.72 24.58 -4.02
N SER A 134 -2.88 25.17 -4.31
CA SER A 134 -3.99 25.26 -3.37
C SER A 134 -4.59 23.91 -2.98
N ALA A 135 -4.50 22.89 -3.85
CA ALA A 135 -4.90 21.52 -3.53
C ALA A 135 -3.89 20.85 -2.59
N PHE A 136 -2.60 21.16 -2.70
CA PHE A 136 -1.57 20.66 -1.78
C PHE A 136 -1.70 21.29 -0.39
N THR A 137 -1.73 22.62 -0.31
CA THR A 137 -1.88 23.35 0.96
C THR A 137 -3.21 23.06 1.64
N GLY A 138 -4.26 22.78 0.85
CA GLY A 138 -5.56 22.33 1.36
C GLY A 138 -5.62 20.85 1.78
N GLY A 139 -4.55 20.07 1.61
CA GLY A 139 -4.51 18.65 1.97
C GLY A 139 -5.39 17.74 1.09
N ARG A 140 -5.54 18.07 -0.20
CA ARG A 140 -6.48 17.46 -1.16
C ARG A 140 -5.77 16.71 -2.30
N PRO A 141 -5.05 15.61 -2.03
CA PRO A 141 -4.51 14.77 -3.09
C PRO A 141 -5.62 14.12 -3.91
N THR A 142 -5.35 13.92 -5.19
CA THR A 142 -6.19 13.22 -6.17
C THR A 142 -6.03 11.69 -6.13
N SER A 143 -4.99 11.20 -5.46
CA SER A 143 -4.82 9.78 -5.18
C SER A 143 -4.00 9.58 -3.92
N ARG A 144 -4.28 8.50 -3.18
CA ARG A 144 -3.48 8.04 -2.05
C ARG A 144 -3.20 6.55 -2.18
N GLY A 145 -2.07 6.10 -1.64
CA GLY A 145 -1.71 4.69 -1.61
C GLY A 145 -0.59 4.42 -0.62
N ILE A 146 -0.16 3.16 -0.59
CA ILE A 146 1.03 2.73 0.15
C ILE A 146 2.12 2.35 -0.85
N LEU A 147 3.33 2.85 -0.63
CA LEU A 147 4.53 2.34 -1.28
C LEU A 147 5.22 1.34 -0.35
N THR A 148 5.48 0.14 -0.83
CA THR A 148 6.19 -0.93 -0.09
C THR A 148 7.70 -0.87 -0.28
N THR A 149 8.20 0.11 -1.02
CA THR A 149 9.60 0.49 -1.21
C THR A 149 9.64 2.00 -1.29
N PHE A 150 10.76 2.66 -0.96
CA PHE A 150 10.88 4.11 -1.15
C PHE A 150 11.17 4.45 -2.62
N GLU A 151 10.31 3.96 -3.52
CA GLU A 151 10.38 4.12 -4.96
C GLU A 151 8.95 4.22 -5.52
N SER A 152 8.66 5.30 -6.23
CA SER A 152 7.38 5.53 -6.90
C SER A 152 7.27 4.69 -8.18
N PRO A 153 6.05 4.32 -8.63
CA PRO A 153 5.85 3.70 -9.94
C PRO A 153 6.45 4.57 -11.04
N ALA A 154 7.10 3.96 -12.03
CA ALA A 154 7.64 4.66 -13.18
C ALA A 154 6.54 4.92 -14.22
N ASN A 155 6.64 6.05 -14.93
CA ASN A 155 5.68 6.48 -15.96
C ASN A 155 4.22 6.46 -15.48
N PHE A 156 4.02 6.93 -14.24
CA PHE A 156 2.73 7.03 -13.60
C PHE A 156 1.80 8.06 -14.26
N ALA A 157 2.26 9.29 -14.52
CA ALA A 157 1.43 10.37 -15.07
C ALA A 157 2.26 11.63 -15.44
N ASP A 158 1.67 12.53 -16.23
CA ASP A 158 2.21 13.88 -16.46
C ASP A 158 1.57 14.91 -15.51
N ASN A 159 2.28 16.02 -15.29
CA ASN A 159 1.88 17.23 -14.58
C ASN A 159 1.29 16.92 -13.21
N TYR A 160 2.04 16.21 -12.38
CA TYR A 160 1.64 15.92 -11.01
C TYR A 160 2.72 16.34 -10.01
N GLY A 161 2.35 16.39 -8.75
CA GLY A 161 3.31 16.32 -7.66
C GLY A 161 2.87 15.28 -6.64
N GLU A 162 3.82 14.76 -5.87
CA GLU A 162 3.56 13.76 -4.85
C GLU A 162 4.26 14.08 -3.54
N ARG A 163 3.65 13.59 -2.47
CA ARG A 163 4.23 13.53 -1.14
C ARG A 163 4.25 12.07 -0.69
N VAL A 164 5.44 11.56 -0.38
CA VAL A 164 5.61 10.23 0.20
C VAL A 164 6.05 10.42 1.65
N THR A 165 5.34 9.84 2.62
CA THR A 165 5.55 10.15 4.05
C THR A 165 5.32 8.93 4.96
N GLY A 166 6.09 8.86 6.04
CA GLY A 166 5.98 7.84 7.08
C GLY A 166 7.16 7.93 8.04
N HIS A 167 7.55 6.79 8.60
CA HIS A 167 8.69 6.64 9.49
C HIS A 167 9.75 5.72 8.89
N LEU A 168 11.01 6.11 9.00
CA LEU A 168 12.17 5.25 8.84
C LEU A 168 12.49 4.57 10.17
N VAL A 169 12.76 3.27 10.13
CA VAL A 169 13.18 2.44 11.27
C VAL A 169 14.54 1.80 10.93
N PRO A 170 15.66 2.35 11.42
CA PRO A 170 17.00 1.83 11.14
C PRO A 170 17.21 0.46 11.80
N PRO A 171 17.85 -0.52 11.12
CA PRO A 171 18.12 -1.83 11.70
C PRO A 171 19.28 -1.82 12.70
N GLU A 172 20.19 -0.85 12.61
CA GLU A 172 21.41 -0.77 13.39
C GLU A 172 21.66 0.67 13.82
N SER A 173 22.39 0.85 14.91
CA SER A 173 22.84 2.18 15.32
C SER A 173 24.13 2.52 14.58
N GLY A 174 24.23 3.72 14.03
CA GLY A 174 25.45 4.18 13.38
C GLY A 174 25.24 5.23 12.31
N ASN A 175 26.24 5.40 11.45
CA ASN A 175 26.23 6.39 10.37
C ASN A 175 25.48 5.87 9.15
N TYR A 176 24.50 6.65 8.71
CA TYR A 176 23.73 6.43 7.50
C TYR A 176 23.97 7.56 6.50
N LYS A 177 23.89 7.24 5.21
CA LYS A 177 23.92 8.22 4.12
C LYS A 177 22.73 7.96 3.20
N PHE A 178 22.14 9.01 2.66
CA PHE A 178 20.93 8.94 1.85
C PHE A 178 21.17 9.54 0.46
N TRP A 179 20.46 8.99 -0.52
CA TRP A 179 20.43 9.50 -1.89
C TRP A 179 19.00 9.58 -2.41
N ILE A 180 18.72 10.57 -3.26
CA ILE A 180 17.45 10.70 -3.98
C ILE A 180 17.70 10.81 -5.49
N ALA A 181 16.92 10.09 -6.28
CA ALA A 181 16.91 10.21 -7.74
C ALA A 181 15.46 10.39 -8.20
N SER A 182 15.23 11.33 -9.10
CA SER A 182 13.91 11.52 -9.71
C SER A 182 14.02 12.02 -11.14
N ASN A 183 12.92 11.92 -11.88
CA ASN A 183 12.71 12.84 -12.98
C ASN A 183 12.27 14.20 -12.42
N ASP A 184 12.62 15.29 -13.10
CA ASP A 184 12.44 16.65 -12.60
C ASP A 184 12.98 16.90 -11.17
N THR A 185 12.21 17.49 -10.26
CA THR A 185 12.73 17.93 -8.95
C THR A 185 12.10 17.19 -7.78
N ALA A 186 12.93 16.81 -6.82
CA ALA A 186 12.49 16.16 -5.60
C ALA A 186 13.33 16.60 -4.39
N GLU A 187 12.73 16.59 -3.21
CA GLU A 187 13.35 16.95 -1.95
C GLU A 187 13.12 15.83 -0.94
N LEU A 188 14.20 15.34 -0.32
CA LEU A 188 14.17 14.36 0.76
C LEU A 188 14.35 15.08 2.11
N TRP A 189 13.40 14.83 3.01
CA TRP A 189 13.33 15.42 4.34
C TRP A 189 13.39 14.32 5.40
N LEU A 190 14.14 14.56 6.48
CA LEU A 190 14.27 13.65 7.60
C LEU A 190 14.20 14.44 8.91
N SER A 191 13.42 13.95 9.87
CA SER A 191 13.37 14.46 11.24
C SER A 191 14.32 13.68 12.16
N THR A 192 14.68 14.28 13.29
CA THR A 192 15.40 13.62 14.39
C THR A 192 14.49 12.73 15.26
N ASP A 193 13.17 12.81 15.05
CA ASP A 193 12.13 12.08 15.77
C ASP A 193 10.92 11.78 14.86
N THR A 194 9.79 11.35 15.42
CA THR A 194 8.55 11.09 14.66
C THR A 194 7.75 12.35 14.30
N ASN A 195 8.16 13.54 14.73
CA ASN A 195 7.42 14.77 14.52
C ASN A 195 7.80 15.41 13.16
N PRO A 196 6.88 15.52 12.19
CA PRO A 196 7.16 16.14 10.89
C PRO A 196 7.57 17.61 11.00
N ALA A 197 7.23 18.31 12.09
CA ALA A 197 7.63 19.71 12.29
C ALA A 197 9.15 19.88 12.47
N ASN A 198 9.85 18.82 12.90
CA ASN A 198 11.28 18.84 13.17
C ASN A 198 12.13 18.40 11.96
N ARG A 199 11.50 18.11 10.82
CA ARG A 199 12.21 17.63 9.63
C ARG A 199 13.08 18.71 8.98
N VAL A 200 14.25 18.30 8.52
CA VAL A 200 15.17 19.11 7.72
C VAL A 200 15.41 18.45 6.37
N LYS A 201 15.68 19.26 5.33
CA LYS A 201 16.02 18.75 4.01
C LYS A 201 17.42 18.16 4.07
N ILE A 202 17.56 16.89 3.72
CA ILE A 202 18.84 16.17 3.77
C ILE A 202 19.44 15.89 2.40
N ALA A 203 18.62 15.86 1.34
CA ALA A 203 19.07 15.71 -0.04
C ALA A 203 17.99 16.26 -1.00
N SER A 204 18.38 16.56 -2.24
CA SER A 204 17.45 17.00 -3.29
C SER A 204 17.96 16.69 -4.69
N ASN A 205 17.06 16.29 -5.57
CA ASN A 205 17.29 16.24 -7.01
C ASN A 205 16.74 17.51 -7.66
N THR A 206 17.51 18.15 -8.54
CA THR A 206 17.20 19.49 -9.08
C THR A 206 16.86 19.49 -10.57
N GLY A 207 16.69 18.32 -11.19
CA GLY A 207 16.33 18.18 -12.60
C GLY A 207 16.35 16.73 -13.06
N VAL A 208 16.10 16.49 -14.34
CA VAL A 208 15.98 15.15 -14.93
C VAL A 208 17.24 14.29 -14.68
N THR A 209 17.05 13.13 -14.07
CA THR A 209 18.07 12.07 -13.97
C THR A 209 17.56 10.76 -14.58
N ALA A 210 18.43 9.76 -14.77
CA ALA A 210 17.96 8.41 -15.07
C ALA A 210 17.50 7.71 -13.79
N ALA A 211 16.63 6.71 -13.91
CA ALA A 211 16.16 5.94 -12.77
C ALA A 211 17.34 5.39 -11.94
N ARG A 212 17.32 5.68 -10.63
CA ARG A 212 18.37 5.28 -9.67
C ARG A 212 19.77 5.82 -9.99
N ALA A 213 19.88 6.91 -10.76
CA ALA A 213 21.13 7.64 -10.95
C ALA A 213 21.41 8.55 -9.75
N TRP A 214 22.09 8.02 -8.73
CA TRP A 214 22.24 8.64 -7.41
C TRP A 214 23.24 9.80 -7.33
N THR A 215 24.06 10.01 -8.37
CA THR A 215 25.26 10.87 -8.29
C THR A 215 25.41 11.76 -9.53
N THR A 216 24.31 12.14 -10.17
CA THR A 216 24.32 13.09 -11.29
C THR A 216 24.63 14.50 -10.80
N THR A 217 24.05 14.90 -9.67
CA THR A 217 24.36 16.16 -8.98
C THR A 217 24.70 15.91 -7.51
N ALA A 218 25.60 16.72 -6.96
CA ALA A 218 26.05 16.58 -5.57
C ALA A 218 24.92 16.76 -4.54
N SER A 219 23.86 17.51 -4.90
CA SER A 219 22.70 17.71 -4.01
C SER A 219 21.87 16.45 -3.79
N GLN A 220 22.00 15.43 -4.64
CA GLN A 220 21.26 14.17 -4.50
C GLN A 220 21.70 13.37 -3.28
N GLU A 221 22.81 13.73 -2.65
CA GLU A 221 23.44 13.00 -1.57
C GLU A 221 23.40 13.80 -0.25
N SER A 222 23.07 13.12 0.84
CA SER A 222 23.12 13.71 2.18
C SER A 222 24.54 13.69 2.79
N GLY A 223 24.73 14.48 3.85
CA GLY A 223 25.80 14.19 4.82
C GLY A 223 25.59 12.85 5.52
N TRP A 224 26.59 12.39 6.29
CA TRP A 224 26.41 11.25 7.19
C TRP A 224 25.52 11.65 8.36
N ILE A 225 24.51 10.83 8.66
CA ILE A 225 23.51 11.05 9.70
C ILE A 225 23.56 9.87 10.68
N VAL A 226 23.72 10.15 11.96
CA VAL A 226 23.71 9.12 13.00
C VAL A 226 22.25 8.75 13.32
N LEU A 227 21.92 7.47 13.22
CA LEU A 227 20.60 6.94 13.60
C LEU A 227 20.75 5.84 14.65
N THR A 228 19.70 5.63 15.44
CA THR A 228 19.63 4.61 16.49
C THR A 228 18.77 3.44 16.02
N ALA A 229 19.24 2.21 16.21
CA ALA A 229 18.50 0.99 15.87
C ALA A 229 17.09 0.99 16.50
N GLY A 230 16.07 0.69 15.69
CA GLY A 230 14.68 0.57 16.13
C GLY A 230 13.97 1.89 16.46
N GLN A 231 14.67 3.03 16.49
CA GLN A 231 14.06 4.34 16.66
C GLN A 231 13.33 4.77 15.38
N ARG A 232 12.17 5.42 15.51
CA ARG A 232 11.39 5.92 14.37
C ARG A 232 11.77 7.36 14.07
N TYR A 233 12.01 7.64 12.80
CA TYR A 233 12.31 8.97 12.29
C TYR A 233 11.32 9.33 11.20
N HIS A 234 10.65 10.48 11.30
CA HIS A 234 9.79 10.96 10.22
C HIS A 234 10.61 11.19 8.96
N ILE A 235 10.20 10.57 7.85
CA ILE A 235 10.84 10.70 6.55
C ILE A 235 9.79 11.10 5.50
N GLU A 236 10.14 12.04 4.64
CA GLU A 236 9.25 12.61 3.64
C GLU A 236 9.99 12.90 2.33
N VAL A 237 9.34 12.60 1.20
CA VAL A 237 9.73 13.14 -0.10
C VAL A 237 8.63 14.05 -0.63
N LEU A 238 9.03 15.20 -1.16
CA LEU A 238 8.22 16.03 -2.04
C LEU A 238 8.80 15.93 -3.44
N HIS A 239 8.01 15.50 -4.41
CA HIS A 239 8.47 15.30 -5.79
C HIS A 239 7.50 15.97 -6.77
N LYS A 240 8.04 16.63 -7.79
CA LYS A 240 7.28 17.29 -8.85
C LYS A 240 7.70 16.74 -10.20
N GLU A 241 6.72 16.26 -10.95
CA GLU A 241 6.87 15.74 -12.30
C GLU A 241 6.16 16.63 -13.33
N GLY A 242 6.86 17.03 -14.37
CA GLY A 242 6.39 17.77 -15.52
C GLY A 242 5.75 16.89 -16.58
N THR A 243 6.53 16.41 -17.54
CA THR A 243 6.01 15.67 -18.70
C THR A 243 7.00 14.60 -19.16
N LEU A 244 6.48 13.61 -19.89
CA LEU A 244 7.18 12.54 -20.62
C LEU A 244 7.36 11.27 -19.80
N SER A 245 8.26 11.27 -18.83
CA SER A 245 8.60 10.08 -18.05
C SER A 245 8.80 10.46 -16.62
N ASP A 246 8.42 9.59 -15.69
CA ASP A 246 8.53 9.89 -14.28
C ASP A 246 9.13 8.72 -13.51
N HIS A 247 9.89 9.06 -12.48
CA HIS A 247 10.34 8.14 -11.43
C HIS A 247 10.77 8.96 -10.22
N MET A 248 10.72 8.33 -9.05
CA MET A 248 11.32 8.86 -7.83
C MET A 248 11.78 7.67 -6.99
N ALA A 249 13.00 7.70 -6.49
CA ALA A 249 13.53 6.68 -5.61
C ALA A 249 14.44 7.28 -4.54
N VAL A 250 14.47 6.66 -3.37
CA VAL A 250 15.39 6.97 -2.27
C VAL A 250 16.22 5.75 -1.94
N ALA A 251 17.53 5.94 -1.92
CA ALA A 251 18.49 4.95 -1.48
C ALA A 251 19.17 5.38 -0.18
N TRP A 252 19.72 4.40 0.52
CA TRP A 252 20.49 4.60 1.73
C TRP A 252 21.62 3.59 1.85
N GLN A 253 22.61 3.94 2.65
CA GLN A 253 23.74 3.11 3.04
C GLN A 253 23.82 3.19 4.56
N GLY A 254 24.00 2.04 5.20
CA GLY A 254 24.16 1.93 6.65
C GLY A 254 25.54 1.41 7.05
N PRO A 255 25.76 1.17 8.35
CA PRO A 255 27.06 0.70 8.86
C PRO A 255 27.52 -0.62 8.26
N SER A 256 26.59 -1.57 8.08
CA SER A 256 26.87 -2.96 7.70
C SER A 256 26.44 -3.33 6.28
N PHE A 257 25.83 -2.40 5.53
CA PHE A 257 25.28 -2.66 4.21
C PHE A 257 25.58 -1.55 3.20
N ALA A 258 25.82 -1.96 1.95
CA ALA A 258 26.08 -1.05 0.84
C ALA A 258 24.82 -0.29 0.39
N ARG A 259 25.00 0.78 -0.40
CA ARG A 259 23.90 1.59 -0.93
C ARG A 259 22.85 0.73 -1.62
N GLN A 260 21.61 0.81 -1.15
CA GLN A 260 20.43 0.11 -1.66
C GLN A 260 19.20 1.00 -1.55
N ILE A 261 18.13 0.69 -2.28
CA ILE A 261 16.83 1.36 -2.07
C ILE A 261 16.33 1.07 -0.64
N ILE A 262 15.66 2.03 -0.02
CA ILE A 262 15.02 1.78 1.28
C ILE A 262 13.80 0.88 1.05
N ASP A 263 13.96 -0.38 1.42
CA ASP A 263 12.88 -1.37 1.38
C ASP A 263 11.81 -1.06 2.44
N GLY A 264 10.56 -1.40 2.15
CA GLY A 264 9.41 -1.22 3.05
C GLY A 264 9.57 -1.82 4.44
N ARG A 265 10.47 -2.79 4.62
CA ARG A 265 10.83 -3.36 5.94
C ARG A 265 11.43 -2.33 6.92
N PHE A 266 12.00 -1.25 6.41
CA PHE A 266 12.55 -0.15 7.21
C PHE A 266 11.62 1.05 7.24
N LEU A 267 10.40 0.89 6.69
CA LEU A 267 9.44 1.96 6.51
C LEU A 267 8.12 1.59 7.18
N GLU A 268 7.59 2.50 7.96
CA GLU A 268 6.31 2.32 8.63
C GLU A 268 5.41 3.51 8.35
N TYR A 269 4.17 3.26 7.97
CA TYR A 269 3.15 4.28 8.01
C TYR A 269 2.30 4.06 9.26
N PRO A 270 2.41 4.93 10.29
CA PRO A 270 1.74 4.73 11.59
C PRO A 270 0.22 4.95 11.50
N GLY A 271 -0.29 5.47 10.38
CA GLY A 271 -1.70 5.73 10.16
C GLY A 271 -2.39 4.65 9.32
N THR A 272 -3.70 4.72 9.25
CA THR A 272 -4.45 4.17 8.11
C THR A 272 -4.33 5.17 6.97
N VAL A 273 -4.20 4.75 5.70
CA VAL A 273 -4.39 5.65 4.56
C VAL A 273 -5.89 5.69 4.27
N PRO A 274 -6.64 6.69 4.77
CA PRO A 274 -8.06 6.74 4.51
C PRO A 274 -8.18 7.30 3.08
N ALA A 275 -9.02 6.69 2.26
CA ALA A 275 -9.46 7.34 1.04
C ALA A 275 -10.01 8.76 1.38
N PRO A 276 -9.90 9.77 0.50
CA PRO A 276 -10.48 11.09 0.73
C PRO A 276 -12.00 11.03 1.00
N ALA A 277 -12.39 10.98 2.27
CA ALA A 277 -13.65 10.45 2.76
C ALA A 277 -14.94 11.24 2.40
N TYR A 278 -15.32 11.34 1.14
CA TYR A 278 -16.65 11.80 0.74
C TYR A 278 -17.15 11.07 -0.52
N LEU A 279 -18.45 10.81 -0.59
CA LEU A 279 -19.22 10.65 -1.81
C LEU A 279 -20.01 11.94 -2.05
N LYS A 280 -20.29 12.27 -3.31
CA LYS A 280 -21.27 13.29 -3.68
C LYS A 280 -22.66 12.69 -3.69
N ARG A 281 -23.54 13.18 -2.83
CA ARG A 281 -24.99 12.98 -2.94
C ARG A 281 -25.60 14.18 -3.65
N GLU A 282 -26.34 13.94 -4.71
CA GLU A 282 -27.16 14.91 -5.44
C GLU A 282 -28.62 14.48 -5.33
N VAL A 283 -29.53 15.41 -5.00
CA VAL A 283 -30.95 15.12 -4.77
C VAL A 283 -31.83 15.98 -5.69
N TRP A 284 -32.80 15.34 -6.34
CA TRP A 284 -33.87 15.96 -7.11
C TRP A 284 -35.19 15.72 -6.37
N THR A 285 -35.87 16.78 -5.97
CA THR A 285 -37.13 16.74 -5.19
C THR A 285 -38.35 16.87 -6.11
N GLY A 286 -39.51 16.33 -5.69
CA GLY A 286 -40.76 16.42 -6.47
C GLY A 286 -40.79 15.46 -7.66
N VAL A 287 -40.08 14.34 -7.57
CA VAL A 287 -40.01 13.30 -8.60
C VAL A 287 -41.01 12.21 -8.22
N GLY A 288 -42.10 12.07 -8.96
CA GLY A 288 -43.07 10.99 -8.77
C GLY A 288 -42.58 9.64 -9.31
N GLY A 289 -43.32 8.56 -9.02
CA GLY A 289 -42.97 7.19 -9.44
C GLY A 289 -41.97 6.51 -8.51
N ASN A 290 -41.61 5.25 -8.79
CA ASN A 290 -40.78 4.42 -7.91
C ASN A 290 -39.55 3.86 -8.65
N ASN A 291 -39.39 4.14 -9.94
CA ASN A 291 -38.33 3.59 -10.77
C ASN A 291 -37.18 4.58 -10.96
N VAL A 292 -35.95 4.09 -11.01
CA VAL A 292 -34.77 4.94 -11.32
C VAL A 292 -34.94 5.66 -12.67
N SER A 293 -35.69 5.09 -13.62
CA SER A 293 -36.04 5.76 -14.88
C SER A 293 -36.79 7.07 -14.70
N ASP A 294 -37.57 7.20 -13.64
CA ASP A 294 -38.34 8.42 -13.33
C ASP A 294 -37.39 9.58 -12.93
N LEU A 295 -36.27 9.26 -12.27
CA LEU A 295 -35.18 10.20 -11.99
C LEU A 295 -34.38 10.51 -13.27
N THR A 296 -33.92 9.48 -13.99
CA THR A 296 -33.02 9.69 -15.14
C THR A 296 -33.72 10.32 -16.34
N GLY A 297 -35.05 10.26 -16.41
CA GLY A 297 -35.87 10.88 -17.44
C GLY A 297 -36.13 12.38 -17.23
N LEU A 298 -35.74 12.96 -16.08
CA LEU A 298 -35.90 14.39 -15.83
C LEU A 298 -35.01 15.21 -16.74
N SER A 299 -35.55 16.32 -17.26
CA SER A 299 -34.75 17.30 -18.02
C SER A 299 -33.64 17.96 -17.19
N SER A 300 -33.78 17.99 -15.87
CA SER A 300 -32.79 18.50 -14.92
C SER A 300 -31.70 17.48 -14.55
N TYR A 301 -31.87 16.20 -14.90
CA TYR A 301 -30.88 15.17 -14.65
C TYR A 301 -29.87 15.11 -15.83
N PRO A 302 -28.55 14.93 -15.58
CA PRO A 302 -27.88 14.82 -14.29
C PRO A 302 -27.35 16.15 -13.72
N ASN A 303 -27.61 17.29 -14.37
CA ASN A 303 -26.80 18.50 -14.20
C ASN A 303 -27.37 19.55 -13.24
N SER A 304 -28.63 19.43 -12.82
CA SER A 304 -29.31 20.45 -12.02
C SER A 304 -30.07 19.83 -10.83
N PRO A 305 -29.36 19.24 -9.85
CA PRO A 305 -29.99 18.78 -8.61
C PRO A 305 -30.48 19.95 -7.77
N ASN A 306 -31.51 19.72 -6.96
CA ASN A 306 -32.01 20.68 -5.98
C ASN A 306 -31.06 20.82 -4.78
N GLN A 307 -30.38 19.74 -4.41
CA GLN A 307 -29.47 19.72 -3.26
C GLN A 307 -28.20 18.91 -3.54
N THR A 308 -27.11 19.26 -2.86
CA THR A 308 -25.86 18.49 -2.89
C THR A 308 -25.31 18.35 -1.48
N GLN A 309 -24.83 17.16 -1.14
CA GLN A 309 -24.26 16.83 0.16
C GLN A 309 -23.04 15.92 0.00
N ALA A 310 -22.10 15.99 0.94
CA ALA A 310 -20.99 15.06 1.06
C ALA A 310 -21.35 13.93 2.05
N LEU A 311 -21.14 12.66 1.69
CA LEU A 311 -21.38 11.52 2.57
C LEU A 311 -20.07 10.80 2.90
N THR A 312 -19.85 10.47 4.17
CA THR A 312 -18.66 9.73 4.63
C THR A 312 -18.86 8.21 4.60
N THR A 313 -20.06 7.74 4.31
CA THR A 313 -20.42 6.34 4.10
C THR A 313 -21.29 6.23 2.86
N PHE A 314 -21.32 5.06 2.22
CA PHE A 314 -22.23 4.77 1.11
C PHE A 314 -23.61 4.37 1.64
N GLU A 315 -24.16 5.21 2.52
CA GLU A 315 -25.45 5.04 3.16
C GLU A 315 -26.10 6.42 3.32
N THR A 316 -27.39 6.54 3.01
CA THR A 316 -28.17 7.76 3.24
C THR A 316 -28.96 7.67 4.54
N VAL A 317 -29.29 8.83 5.11
CA VAL A 317 -30.19 8.92 6.26
C VAL A 317 -31.56 8.36 5.85
N ALA A 318 -32.11 7.48 6.69
CA ALA A 318 -33.41 6.88 6.41
C ALA A 318 -34.56 7.84 6.73
N ASN A 319 -35.69 7.69 6.05
CA ASN A 319 -36.95 8.41 6.32
C ASN A 319 -36.78 9.94 6.28
N SER A 320 -36.05 10.42 5.26
CA SER A 320 -35.71 11.83 5.08
C SER A 320 -36.74 12.61 4.26
N ALA A 321 -37.42 11.99 3.28
CA ALA A 321 -38.38 12.65 2.40
C ALA A 321 -39.14 11.66 1.49
N ASP A 322 -40.27 12.08 0.94
CA ASP A 322 -40.98 11.37 -0.14
C ASP A 322 -40.76 12.04 -1.52
N ASN A 323 -41.06 11.32 -2.59
CA ASN A 323 -41.10 11.79 -3.98
C ASN A 323 -39.81 12.50 -4.40
N TYR A 324 -38.68 11.81 -4.29
CA TYR A 324 -37.39 12.32 -4.70
C TYR A 324 -36.58 11.27 -5.46
N GLY A 325 -35.55 11.72 -6.17
CA GLY A 325 -34.50 10.85 -6.67
C GLY A 325 -33.13 11.36 -6.23
N GLN A 326 -32.18 10.46 -6.05
CA GLN A 326 -30.82 10.82 -5.67
C GLN A 326 -29.77 10.04 -6.45
N LYS A 327 -28.62 10.67 -6.65
CA LYS A 327 -27.40 10.04 -7.13
C LYS A 327 -26.33 10.20 -6.07
N VAL A 328 -25.81 9.10 -5.57
CA VAL A 328 -24.63 9.06 -4.69
C VAL A 328 -23.47 8.56 -5.52
N SER A 329 -22.43 9.37 -5.73
CA SER A 329 -21.33 9.03 -6.63
C SER A 329 -19.97 9.37 -6.05
N GLY A 330 -18.93 8.71 -6.55
CA GLY A 330 -17.54 8.93 -6.22
C GLY A 330 -16.68 7.79 -6.69
N TYR A 331 -15.69 7.43 -5.91
CA TYR A 331 -14.70 6.43 -6.24
C TYR A 331 -14.51 5.46 -5.08
N PHE A 332 -14.48 4.18 -5.41
CA PHE A 332 -14.07 3.11 -4.51
C PHE A 332 -12.58 2.84 -4.72
N ILE A 333 -11.82 2.79 -3.64
CA ILE A 333 -10.39 2.46 -3.64
C ILE A 333 -10.23 1.06 -3.06
N ALA A 334 -9.79 0.10 -3.88
CA ALA A 334 -9.54 -1.26 -3.41
C ALA A 334 -8.36 -1.28 -2.41
N PRO A 335 -8.55 -1.66 -1.14
CA PRO A 335 -7.48 -1.60 -0.15
C PRO A 335 -6.34 -2.58 -0.43
N VAL A 336 -6.65 -3.75 -0.99
CA VAL A 336 -5.71 -4.80 -1.38
C VAL A 336 -6.09 -5.41 -2.72
N ALA A 337 -5.17 -6.12 -3.37
CA ALA A 337 -5.50 -6.83 -4.59
C ALA A 337 -6.37 -8.07 -4.29
N GLY A 338 -7.38 -8.32 -5.12
CA GLY A 338 -8.17 -9.55 -5.06
C GLY A 338 -9.59 -9.38 -5.59
N SER A 339 -10.45 -10.32 -5.22
CA SER A 339 -11.82 -10.41 -5.71
C SER A 339 -12.78 -9.70 -4.75
N TYR A 340 -13.59 -8.79 -5.29
CA TYR A 340 -14.57 -8.00 -4.54
C TYR A 340 -15.98 -8.25 -5.06
N GLN A 341 -16.96 -8.22 -4.17
CA GLN A 341 -18.37 -8.26 -4.53
C GLN A 341 -19.08 -7.07 -3.86
N PHE A 342 -20.08 -6.52 -4.54
CA PHE A 342 -20.80 -5.32 -4.11
C PHE A 342 -22.29 -5.59 -4.02
N TRP A 343 -22.96 -4.91 -3.08
CA TRP A 343 -24.40 -4.99 -2.90
C TRP A 343 -25.07 -3.64 -2.80
N ILE A 344 -26.34 -3.57 -3.20
CA ILE A 344 -27.21 -2.41 -3.00
C ILE A 344 -28.48 -2.83 -2.24
N ALA A 345 -28.93 -2.00 -1.29
CA ALA A 345 -30.23 -2.07 -0.65
C ALA A 345 -30.87 -0.69 -0.74
N SER A 346 -32.15 -0.63 -1.07
CA SER A 346 -32.87 0.64 -1.21
C SER A 346 -34.36 0.51 -1.01
N ASP A 347 -34.99 1.64 -0.73
CA ASP A 347 -36.45 1.82 -0.74
C ASP A 347 -36.77 3.19 -1.30
N ASP A 348 -37.40 3.32 -2.48
CA ASP A 348 -37.81 2.27 -3.44
C ASP A 348 -36.68 1.74 -4.37
N GLY A 349 -36.71 2.07 -5.67
CA GLY A 349 -35.88 1.47 -6.71
C GLY A 349 -34.46 2.01 -6.71
N GLY A 350 -33.48 1.13 -6.95
CA GLY A 350 -32.06 1.46 -6.86
C GLY A 350 -31.22 0.77 -7.92
N GLU A 351 -30.16 1.44 -8.38
CA GLU A 351 -29.17 0.87 -9.30
C GLU A 351 -27.76 1.22 -8.83
N LEU A 352 -26.86 0.24 -8.84
CA LEU A 352 -25.44 0.40 -8.54
C LEU A 352 -24.62 0.25 -9.83
N TRP A 353 -23.78 1.23 -10.11
CA TRP A 353 -22.93 1.29 -11.29
C TRP A 353 -21.46 1.42 -10.90
N LEU A 354 -20.58 0.75 -11.66
CA LEU A 354 -19.13 0.76 -11.40
C LEU A 354 -18.33 0.80 -12.70
N ALA A 355 -17.24 1.56 -12.71
CA ALA A 355 -16.21 1.56 -13.76
C ALA A 355 -14.84 1.24 -13.15
N THR A 356 -14.28 0.08 -13.48
CA THR A 356 -13.02 -0.41 -12.90
C THR A 356 -11.80 0.43 -13.29
N ASN A 357 -11.84 1.09 -14.45
CA ASN A 357 -10.77 1.99 -14.91
C ASN A 357 -10.87 3.42 -14.37
N GLY A 358 -11.84 3.69 -13.47
CA GLY A 358 -12.02 5.01 -12.89
C GLY A 358 -12.60 6.06 -13.84
N ASN A 359 -12.93 5.73 -15.10
CA ASN A 359 -13.60 6.67 -16.00
C ASN A 359 -15.13 6.48 -15.90
N PRO A 360 -15.90 7.48 -15.42
CA PRO A 360 -17.35 7.38 -15.29
C PRO A 360 -18.09 7.05 -16.60
N ALA A 361 -17.51 7.37 -17.76
CA ALA A 361 -18.08 7.05 -19.06
C ALA A 361 -18.13 5.53 -19.35
N ASN A 362 -17.30 4.74 -18.66
CA ASN A 362 -17.19 3.29 -18.84
C ASN A 362 -17.94 2.50 -17.76
N LYS A 363 -18.82 3.14 -17.00
CA LYS A 363 -19.57 2.48 -15.93
C LYS A 363 -20.56 1.47 -16.49
N THR A 364 -20.73 0.38 -15.77
CA THR A 364 -21.73 -0.66 -16.06
C THR A 364 -22.59 -0.89 -14.82
N ARG A 365 -23.87 -1.24 -15.01
CA ARG A 365 -24.75 -1.56 -13.89
C ARG A 365 -24.36 -2.93 -13.35
N ILE A 366 -23.94 -2.97 -12.08
CA ILE A 366 -23.44 -4.17 -11.43
C ILE A 366 -24.46 -4.80 -10.47
N ALA A 367 -25.40 -4.03 -9.93
CA ALA A 367 -26.47 -4.52 -9.06
C ALA A 367 -27.68 -3.57 -9.09
N TYR A 368 -28.87 -4.04 -8.73
CA TYR A 368 -30.09 -3.22 -8.70
C TYR A 368 -31.23 -3.84 -7.86
N THR A 369 -32.19 -2.98 -7.52
CA THR A 369 -33.47 -3.26 -6.85
C THR A 369 -34.60 -2.59 -7.64
N THR A 370 -35.71 -3.28 -7.84
CA THR A 370 -36.90 -2.74 -8.55
C THR A 370 -38.03 -2.34 -7.59
N SER A 371 -37.82 -2.52 -6.29
CA SER A 371 -38.80 -2.27 -5.22
C SER A 371 -38.08 -2.21 -3.88
N ALA A 372 -38.72 -1.61 -2.88
CA ALA A 372 -38.35 -1.63 -1.47
C ALA A 372 -37.68 -2.93 -1.00
N THR A 373 -36.49 -2.82 -0.41
CA THR A 373 -35.86 -3.88 0.39
C THR A 373 -36.18 -3.70 1.89
N GLY A 374 -35.42 -4.31 2.81
CA GLY A 374 -35.30 -3.81 4.18
C GLY A 374 -34.00 -3.01 4.36
N GLN A 375 -33.92 -2.12 5.35
CA GLN A 375 -32.70 -1.33 5.59
C GLN A 375 -31.50 -2.28 5.79
N LYS A 376 -30.48 -2.16 4.92
CA LYS A 376 -29.29 -3.05 4.87
C LYS A 376 -29.61 -4.54 4.67
N ASP A 377 -30.81 -4.87 4.22
CA ASP A 377 -31.12 -6.21 3.73
C ASP A 377 -30.59 -6.37 2.31
N PHE A 378 -29.34 -6.81 2.21
CA PHE A 378 -28.63 -7.02 0.95
C PHE A 378 -28.98 -8.36 0.27
N LEU A 379 -29.90 -9.16 0.84
CA LEU A 379 -30.15 -10.55 0.41
C LEU A 379 -31.60 -10.82 0.00
N LYS A 380 -32.49 -9.82 0.04
CA LYS A 380 -33.89 -9.98 -0.37
C LYS A 380 -34.04 -10.43 -1.82
N PHE A 381 -33.23 -9.87 -2.73
CA PHE A 381 -33.24 -10.19 -4.16
C PHE A 381 -31.84 -10.55 -4.68
N PRO A 382 -31.68 -11.56 -5.54
CA PRO A 382 -30.39 -11.89 -6.16
C PRO A 382 -29.78 -10.74 -6.97
N SER A 383 -30.60 -9.86 -7.54
CA SER A 383 -30.15 -8.71 -8.31
C SER A 383 -29.41 -7.66 -7.48
N GLN A 384 -29.51 -7.72 -6.15
CA GLN A 384 -28.81 -6.82 -5.23
C GLN A 384 -27.30 -7.06 -5.21
N ALA A 385 -26.81 -8.20 -5.71
CA ALA A 385 -25.40 -8.57 -5.67
C ALA A 385 -24.75 -8.44 -7.05
N SER A 386 -23.55 -7.88 -7.10
CA SER A 386 -22.72 -7.93 -8.30
C SER A 386 -22.14 -9.32 -8.53
N ALA A 387 -21.64 -9.58 -9.74
CA ALA A 387 -20.63 -10.61 -9.92
C ALA A 387 -19.36 -10.25 -9.13
N ALA A 388 -18.47 -11.23 -8.94
CA ALA A 388 -17.15 -10.97 -8.37
C ALA A 388 -16.28 -10.16 -9.35
N ILE A 389 -15.62 -9.11 -8.86
CA ILE A 389 -14.83 -8.15 -9.63
C ILE A 389 -13.41 -8.16 -9.09
N THR A 390 -12.44 -8.52 -9.94
CA THR A 390 -11.02 -8.52 -9.56
C THR A 390 -10.42 -7.13 -9.68
N LEU A 391 -9.84 -6.63 -8.58
CA LEU A 391 -9.23 -5.30 -8.48
C LEU A 391 -7.78 -5.41 -7.99
N ALA A 392 -6.91 -4.52 -8.46
CA ALA A 392 -5.56 -4.35 -7.93
C ALA A 392 -5.56 -3.51 -6.63
N ALA A 393 -4.54 -3.65 -5.79
CA ALA A 393 -4.37 -2.82 -4.61
C ALA A 393 -4.25 -1.34 -5.01
N GLY A 394 -5.01 -0.46 -4.35
CA GLY A 394 -5.08 0.97 -4.66
C GLY A 394 -5.84 1.30 -5.95
N GLN A 395 -6.44 0.32 -6.64
CA GLN A 395 -7.19 0.58 -7.86
C GLN A 395 -8.40 1.48 -7.56
N ARG A 396 -8.46 2.61 -8.26
CA ARG A 396 -9.48 3.63 -8.13
C ARG A 396 -10.61 3.40 -9.14
N CYS A 397 -11.72 2.85 -8.67
CA CYS A 397 -12.90 2.55 -9.48
C CYS A 397 -13.94 3.65 -9.31
N TYR A 398 -14.54 4.14 -10.39
CA TYR A 398 -15.71 5.01 -10.26
C TYR A 398 -16.88 4.17 -9.77
N ILE A 399 -17.66 4.68 -8.81
CA ILE A 399 -18.84 4.01 -8.27
C ILE A 399 -19.97 5.04 -8.09
N GLU A 400 -21.18 4.69 -8.49
CA GLU A 400 -22.37 5.48 -8.22
C GLU A 400 -23.58 4.60 -7.92
N ALA A 401 -24.47 5.08 -7.08
CA ALA A 401 -25.79 4.52 -6.91
C ALA A 401 -26.84 5.56 -7.28
N LEU A 402 -27.81 5.14 -8.08
CA LEU A 402 -29.03 5.87 -8.37
C LEU A 402 -30.15 5.30 -7.50
N HIS A 403 -31.00 6.17 -6.99
CA HIS A 403 -32.08 5.79 -6.11
C HIS A 403 -33.30 6.66 -6.38
N LYS A 404 -34.48 6.03 -6.42
CA LYS A 404 -35.77 6.68 -6.55
C LYS A 404 -36.63 6.33 -5.35
N GLU A 405 -37.18 7.35 -4.71
CA GLU A 405 -38.11 7.19 -3.60
C GLU A 405 -39.50 7.72 -3.97
N GLY A 406 -40.52 6.87 -3.87
CA GLY A 406 -41.92 7.21 -4.08
C GLY A 406 -42.56 7.82 -2.84
N GLY A 407 -42.97 6.99 -1.91
CA GLY A 407 -43.37 7.44 -0.57
C GLY A 407 -43.40 6.28 0.43
N GLY A 408 -43.20 6.58 1.70
CA GLY A 408 -43.12 5.56 2.75
C GLY A 408 -41.81 5.65 3.53
N GLU A 409 -41.14 4.51 3.70
CA GLU A 409 -39.76 4.51 4.22
C GLU A 409 -38.79 4.76 3.07
N ASP A 410 -37.71 5.51 3.31
CA ASP A 410 -36.70 5.74 2.28
C ASP A 410 -35.30 5.47 2.80
N TYR A 411 -34.47 4.75 2.04
CA TYR A 411 -33.05 4.60 2.32
C TYR A 411 -32.28 4.11 1.10
N LEU A 412 -30.95 4.28 1.13
CA LEU A 412 -30.02 3.70 0.18
C LEU A 412 -28.77 3.28 0.94
N ALA A 413 -28.30 2.06 0.74
CA ALA A 413 -27.04 1.57 1.26
C ALA A 413 -26.31 0.71 0.22
N VAL A 414 -24.99 0.86 0.15
CA VAL A 414 -24.11 0.02 -0.66
C VAL A 414 -23.08 -0.66 0.24
N ALA A 415 -22.98 -1.98 0.11
CA ALA A 415 -22.03 -2.80 0.84
C ALA A 415 -21.02 -3.46 -0.10
N PHE A 416 -19.91 -3.91 0.46
CA PHE A 416 -18.90 -4.68 -0.25
C PHE A 416 -18.27 -5.74 0.65
N GLU A 417 -17.71 -6.76 0.02
CA GLU A 417 -16.81 -7.73 0.64
C GLU A 417 -15.57 -7.92 -0.24
N GLY A 418 -14.47 -8.38 0.36
CA GLY A 418 -13.22 -8.59 -0.36
C GLY A 418 -12.16 -9.31 0.49
N PRO A 419 -10.91 -9.41 0.03
CA PRO A 419 -9.87 -10.13 0.74
C PRO A 419 -9.62 -9.55 2.14
N GLY A 420 -9.83 -10.36 3.18
CA GLY A 420 -9.70 -9.94 4.57
C GLY A 420 -10.81 -9.01 5.07
N ILE A 421 -11.88 -8.82 4.29
CA ILE A 421 -12.98 -7.90 4.59
C ILE A 421 -14.30 -8.66 4.49
N THR A 422 -14.95 -8.88 5.63
CA THR A 422 -16.34 -9.37 5.66
C THR A 422 -17.30 -8.31 5.15
N ARG A 423 -18.41 -8.74 4.53
CA ARG A 423 -19.43 -7.84 3.99
C ARG A 423 -19.83 -6.74 4.97
N GLN A 424 -19.62 -5.49 4.57
CA GLN A 424 -19.95 -4.29 5.34
C GLN A 424 -20.34 -3.14 4.41
N VAL A 425 -21.09 -2.15 4.93
CA VAL A 425 -21.35 -0.89 4.21
C VAL A 425 -20.01 -0.23 3.87
N ILE A 426 -19.87 0.30 2.66
CA ILE A 426 -18.64 0.99 2.26
C ILE A 426 -18.52 2.29 3.06
N ASP A 427 -17.52 2.39 3.91
CA ASP A 427 -17.25 3.62 4.66
C ASP A 427 -16.12 4.46 4.04
N GLY A 428 -15.89 5.63 4.62
CA GLY A 428 -14.96 6.64 4.13
C GLY A 428 -13.51 6.18 4.02
N ARG A 429 -13.13 5.03 4.60
CA ARG A 429 -11.80 4.44 4.42
C ARG A 429 -11.56 4.01 2.97
N PHE A 430 -12.62 3.70 2.22
CA PHE A 430 -12.56 3.18 0.86
C PHE A 430 -13.15 4.14 -0.20
N LEU A 431 -13.57 5.35 0.20
CA LEU A 431 -14.31 6.27 -0.65
C LEU A 431 -13.55 7.56 -0.97
N GLU A 432 -13.71 8.04 -2.20
CA GLU A 432 -13.17 9.31 -2.67
C GLU A 432 -14.16 10.09 -3.55
N TYR A 433 -14.23 11.42 -3.39
CA TYR A 433 -14.89 12.31 -4.35
C TYR A 433 -14.03 13.55 -4.66
N PRO A 434 -13.66 13.79 -5.94
CA PRO A 434 -12.96 14.99 -6.33
C PRO A 434 -13.82 16.25 -6.17
N GLY A 435 -13.38 17.21 -5.35
CA GLY A 435 -13.87 18.59 -5.41
C GLY A 435 -15.10 18.96 -4.55
N LEU A 436 -15.57 18.10 -3.64
CA LEU A 436 -16.58 18.50 -2.64
C LEU A 436 -15.95 18.93 -1.32
N ARG A 437 -16.46 20.04 -0.77
CA ARG A 437 -16.15 20.50 0.60
C ARG A 437 -17.15 19.86 1.56
N PRO A 438 -16.78 19.53 2.80
CA PRO A 438 -17.75 19.34 3.86
C PRO A 438 -18.60 20.62 3.96
N ALA A 439 -19.92 20.48 4.09
CA ALA A 439 -20.73 21.62 4.49
C ALA A 439 -20.21 22.09 5.86
N THR A 440 -19.70 23.32 5.94
CA THR A 440 -19.65 24.02 7.22
C THR A 440 -21.11 24.15 7.65
N THR A 441 -21.49 23.49 8.74
CA THR A 441 -22.74 23.75 9.44
C THR A 441 -22.87 25.27 9.60
N GLN A 442 -23.77 25.88 8.82
CA GLN A 442 -24.29 27.20 9.17
C GLN A 442 -25.22 26.94 10.34
N SER A 443 -24.79 27.44 11.50
CA SER A 443 -25.61 27.60 12.70
C SER A 443 -26.81 28.49 12.44
#